data_AF-A0A2T5FU92-F1
#
_entry.id   AF-A0A2T5FU92-F1
#
_cell.length_a   1.000
_cell.length_b   1.000
_cell.length_c   1.000
_cell.angle_alpha   90.00
_cell.angle_beta   90.00
_cell.angle_gamma   90.00
#
_symmetry.space_group_name_H-M   'P 1'
#
loop_
_entity.id
_entity.type
_entity.pdbx_description
1 polymer ?
#
loop_
_entity_poly.entity_id
_entity_poly.type
_entity_poly.pdbx_seq_one_letter_code
_entity_poly.pdbx_strand_id
1 'polypeptide(L)' 'MWVDESDFVRQELLPGGRYDEARGDRRSAYRGAYWIQGERIIYLDDLGFWAFGEFKDGQLHHAGYRFSRR' A
#
# COMPACT_ATOMS: atom_id res chain seq x y z
N MET A 1 1.62 9.30 3.95
CA MET A 1 0.89 8.58 2.88
C MET A 1 1.92 8.04 1.89
N TRP A 2 1.66 6.93 1.21
CA TRP A 2 2.52 6.41 0.12
C TRP A 2 1.87 6.74 -1.22
N VAL A 3 2.59 7.38 -2.12
CA VAL A 3 2.04 7.84 -3.40
C VAL A 3 2.97 7.41 -4.52
N ASP A 4 2.41 6.86 -5.60
CA ASP A 4 3.19 6.48 -6.76
C ASP A 4 3.68 7.72 -7.54
N GLU A 5 4.60 7.52 -8.48
CA GLU A 5 5.21 8.61 -9.25
C GLU A 5 4.20 9.45 -10.03
N SER A 6 3.04 8.88 -10.38
CA SER A 6 1.99 9.57 -11.16
C SER A 6 0.87 10.17 -10.32
N ASP A 7 0.89 10.02 -8.99
CA ASP A 7 -0.24 10.33 -8.09
C ASP A 7 -1.56 9.63 -8.49
N PHE A 8 -1.46 8.53 -9.23
CA PHE A 8 -2.60 7.70 -9.58
C PHE A 8 -2.95 6.75 -8.45
N VAL A 9 -1.97 6.13 -7.81
CA VAL A 9 -2.15 5.22 -6.67
C VAL A 9 -1.68 5.88 -5.40
N ARG A 10 -2.58 5.99 -4.42
CA ARG A 10 -2.30 6.50 -3.08
C ARG A 10 -2.65 5.45 -2.06
N GLN A 11 -1.67 5.04 -1.28
CA GLN A 11 -1.83 4.04 -0.23
C GLN A 11 -1.59 4.67 1.15
N GLU A 12 -2.59 4.55 2.01
CA GLU A 12 -2.51 4.94 3.41
C GLU A 12 -2.33 3.70 4.28
N LEU A 13 -1.33 3.73 5.15
CA LEU A 13 -1.17 2.77 6.24
C LEU A 13 -1.75 3.42 7.50
N LEU A 14 -2.91 2.94 7.92
CA LEU A 14 -3.73 3.49 9.00
C LEU A 14 -3.34 2.88 10.36
N PRO A 15 -3.61 3.58 11.47
CA PRO A 15 -3.48 3.02 12.81
C PRO A 15 -4.25 1.69 12.96
N GLY A 16 -3.71 0.76 13.74
CA GLY A 16 -4.34 -0.55 13.96
C GLY A 16 -4.06 -1.57 12.86
N GLY A 17 -3.09 -1.34 11.97
CA GLY A 17 -2.67 -2.31 10.96
C GLY A 17 -3.65 -2.43 9.79
N ARG A 18 -4.37 -1.35 9.47
CA ARG A 18 -5.29 -1.30 8.33
C ARG A 18 -4.67 -0.49 7.20
N TYR A 19 -4.95 -0.84 5.95
CA TYR A 19 -4.59 0.01 4.81
C TYR A 19 -5.83 0.43 4.01
N ASP A 20 -5.70 1.55 3.31
CA ASP A 20 -6.63 2.00 2.29
C ASP A 20 -5.83 2.43 1.06
N GLU A 21 -6.19 1.92 -0.11
CA GLU A 21 -5.60 2.32 -1.39
C GLU A 21 -6.65 2.99 -2.27
N ALA A 22 -6.36 4.19 -2.74
CA ALA A 22 -7.11 4.88 -3.77
C ALA A 22 -6.40 4.77 -5.12
N ARG A 23 -7.19 4.66 -6.20
CA ARG A 23 -6.70 4.64 -7.60
C ARG A 23 -7.46 5.65 -8.45
N GLY A 24 -6.78 6.68 -8.94
CA GLY A 24 -7.39 7.81 -9.63
C GLY A 24 -8.50 8.43 -8.77
N ASP A 25 -9.70 8.50 -9.33
CA ASP A 25 -10.90 9.02 -8.64
C ASP A 25 -11.60 7.99 -7.75
N ARG A 26 -11.23 6.70 -7.86
CA ARG A 26 -11.79 5.65 -7.02
C ARG A 26 -11.09 5.63 -5.67
N ARG A 27 -11.72 6.28 -4.69
CA ARG A 27 -11.36 6.18 -3.28
C ARG A 27 -11.60 4.76 -2.76
N SER A 28 -10.76 4.30 -1.83
CA SER A 28 -10.87 2.97 -1.20
C SER A 28 -11.04 1.85 -2.23
N ALA A 29 -10.24 1.88 -3.29
CA ALA A 29 -10.20 0.85 -4.32
C ALA A 29 -9.87 -0.52 -3.72
N TYR A 30 -8.94 -0.55 -2.75
CA TYR A 30 -8.59 -1.72 -1.96
C TYR A 30 -8.42 -1.33 -0.49
N ARG A 31 -8.76 -2.24 0.42
CA ARG A 31 -8.68 -2.04 1.87
C ARG A 31 -8.49 -3.38 2.54
N GLY A 32 -7.77 -3.38 3.65
CA GLY A 32 -7.50 -4.64 4.35
C GLY A 32 -6.60 -4.47 5.54
N ALA A 33 -6.09 -5.59 6.02
CA ALA A 33 -5.06 -5.61 7.04
C ALA A 33 -3.67 -5.62 6.40
N TYR A 34 -2.67 -5.11 7.12
CA TYR A 34 -1.27 -5.23 6.73
C TYR A 34 -0.38 -5.57 7.91
N TRP A 35 0.75 -6.20 7.61
CA TRP A 35 1.82 -6.51 8.56
C TRP A 35 3.17 -6.15 7.95
N ILE A 36 4.06 -5.59 8.76
CA ILE A 36 5.43 -5.28 8.37
C ILE A 36 6.37 -6.22 9.11
N GLN A 37 7.25 -6.89 8.37
CA GLN A 37 8.28 -7.79 8.90
C GLN A 37 9.62 -7.44 8.27
N GLY A 38 10.45 -6.70 9.03
CA GLY A 38 11.67 -6.10 8.48
C GLY A 38 11.33 -5.17 7.33
N GLU A 39 11.89 -5.45 6.15
CA GLU A 39 11.64 -4.68 4.93
C GLU A 39 10.40 -5.14 4.15
N ARG A 40 9.76 -6.26 4.52
CA ARG A 40 8.57 -6.76 3.84
C ARG A 40 7.31 -6.17 4.42
N ILE A 41 6.34 -5.89 3.56
CA ILE A 41 4.96 -5.63 3.93
C ILE A 41 4.04 -6.64 3.25
N ILE A 42 3.12 -7.20 4.04
CA ILE A 42 2.15 -8.21 3.63
C ILE A 42 0.77 -7.61 3.83
N TYR A 43 -0.10 -7.77 2.84
CA TYR A 43 -1.48 -7.30 2.87
C TYR A 43 -2.44 -8.48 2.77
N LEU A 44 -3.52 -8.43 3.54
CA LEU A 44 -4.71 -9.25 3.35
C LEU A 44 -5.88 -8.31 3.09
N ASP A 45 -6.34 -8.25 1.85
CA ASP A 45 -7.47 -7.43 1.45
C ASP A 45 -8.78 -7.98 2.02
N ASP A 46 -9.74 -7.11 2.30
CA ASP A 46 -11.07 -7.47 2.80
C ASP A 46 -11.85 -8.34 1.79
N LEU A 47 -11.46 -8.33 0.51
CA LEU A 47 -11.98 -9.22 -0.54
C LEU A 47 -11.30 -10.62 -0.53
N GLY A 48 -10.35 -10.87 0.38
CA GLY A 48 -9.77 -12.19 0.64
C GLY A 48 -8.54 -12.54 -0.17
N PHE A 49 -7.92 -11.58 -0.87
CA PHE A 49 -6.66 -11.81 -1.59
C PHE A 49 -5.45 -11.28 -0.82
N TRP A 50 -4.31 -11.92 -1.06
CA TRP A 50 -3.02 -11.52 -0.48
C TRP A 50 -2.23 -10.67 -1.46
N ALA A 51 -1.51 -9.69 -0.94
CA ALA A 51 -0.58 -8.89 -1.71
C ALA A 51 0.70 -8.63 -0.92
N PHE A 52 1.80 -8.36 -1.61
CA PHE A 52 3.13 -8.27 -1.01
C PHE A 52 3.88 -7.05 -1.54
N GLY A 53 4.69 -6.44 -0.69
CA GLY A 53 5.58 -5.36 -1.06
C GLY A 53 6.86 -5.37 -0.22
N GLU A 54 7.80 -4.54 -0.62
CA GLU A 54 9.09 -4.39 0.06
C GLU A 54 9.44 -2.90 0.17
N PHE A 55 9.97 -2.49 1.31
CA PHE A 55 10.58 -1.19 1.50
C PHE A 55 12.04 -1.26 1.04
N LYS A 56 12.43 -0.42 0.07
CA LYS A 56 13.79 -0.33 -0.46
C LYS A 56 14.18 1.13 -0.58
N ASP A 57 15.32 1.50 -0.01
CA ASP A 57 15.87 2.87 -0.07
C ASP A 57 14.84 3.96 0.30
N GLY A 58 13.99 3.69 1.30
CA GLY A 58 12.94 4.60 1.75
C GLY A 58 11.68 4.66 0.85
N GLN A 59 11.64 3.89 -0.24
CA GLN A 59 10.48 3.72 -1.12
C GLN A 59 9.74 2.43 -0.79
N LEU A 60 8.44 2.37 -1.09
CA LEU A 60 7.67 1.13 -1.06
C LEU A 60 7.52 0.60 -2.49
N HIS A 61 7.91 -0.65 -2.71
CA HIS A 61 7.74 -1.36 -3.97
C HIS A 61 6.61 -2.37 -3.80
N HIS A 62 5.49 -2.17 -4.50
CA HIS A 62 4.31 -3.00 -4.34
C HIS A 62 3.46 -3.00 -5.62
N ALA A 63 2.98 -4.18 -6.04
CA ALA A 63 2.08 -4.36 -7.19
C ALA A 63 2.56 -3.70 -8.50
N GLY A 64 3.88 -3.64 -8.73
CA GLY A 64 4.49 -2.98 -9.89
C GLY A 64 4.66 -1.46 -9.76
N TYR A 65 4.21 -0.87 -8.65
CA TYR A 65 4.38 0.54 -8.35
C TYR A 65 5.56 0.79 -7.41
N ARG A 66 6.15 1.98 -7.54
CA ARG A 66 7.11 2.54 -6.60
C ARG A 66 6.46 3.74 -5.94
N PHE A 67 6.35 3.70 -4.62
CA PHE A 67 5.74 4.74 -3.84
C PHE A 67 6.79 5.52 -3.07
N SER A 68 6.64 6.84 -3.07
CA SER A 68 7.37 7.72 -2.17
C SER A 68 6.46 8.13 -1.01
N ARG A 69 7.07 8.39 0.14
CA ARG A 69 6.33 8.86 1.31
C ARG A 69 6.06 10.36 1.16
N ARG A 70 4.79 10.74 1.23
CA ARG A 70 4.29 12.11 1.33
C ARG A 70 3.85 12.41 2.76
#